data_AF-A0A7U6RAM2-F1
#
_entry.id   AF-A0A7U6RAM2-F1
#
_cell.length_a   1.000
_cell.length_b   1.000
_cell.length_c   1.000
_cell.angle_alpha   90.00
_cell.angle_beta   90.00
_cell.angle_gamma   90.00
#
_symmetry.space_group_name_H-M   'P 1'
#
loop_
_entity.id
_entity.type
_entity.pdbx_description
1 polymer ?
#
loop_
_entity_poly.entity_id
_entity_poly.type
_entity_poly.pdbx_seq_one_letter_code
_entity_poly.pdbx_strand_id
1 'polypeptide(L)'
;MQADILSRGQQKLVVCALRIAQGHLVSQARRGHCIYLVDDLPSELDDQHRRALCRLLEELRCQVFITCVDHELLREGWQTETPVALFHVEQGRITQTHDHRE
;
A
#
# COMPACT_ATOMS: atom_id res chain seq x y z
N MET A 1 -30.64 13.69 12.34
CA MET A 1 -29.18 13.58 12.19
C MET A 1 -28.92 12.29 11.43
N GLN A 2 -28.82 12.39 10.11
CA GLN A 2 -28.56 11.26 9.24
C GLN A 2 -27.09 10.88 9.50
N ALA A 3 -26.85 9.72 10.12
CA ALA A 3 -25.50 9.23 10.25
C ALA A 3 -25.02 8.92 8.83
N ASP A 4 -24.01 9.64 8.34
CA ASP A 4 -23.33 9.30 7.10
C ASP A 4 -22.62 7.95 7.31
N ILE A 5 -23.32 6.87 6.99
CA ILE A 5 -22.77 5.53 7.02
C ILE A 5 -21.81 5.44 5.84
N LEU A 6 -20.51 5.44 6.14
CA LEU A 6 -19.46 5.22 5.16
C LEU A 6 -19.72 3.91 4.39
N SER A 7 -19.50 3.93 3.07
CA SER A 7 -19.52 2.73 2.25
C SER A 7 -18.46 1.72 2.75
N ARG A 8 -18.57 0.45 2.36
CA ARG A 8 -17.59 -0.57 2.77
C ARG A 8 -16.15 -0.18 2.36
N GLY A 9 -15.96 0.39 1.17
CA GLY A 9 -14.65 0.88 0.72
C GLY A 9 -14.14 2.06 1.56
N GLN A 10 -15.01 3.01 1.91
CA GLN A 10 -14.65 4.13 2.78
C GLN A 10 -14.29 3.69 4.20
N GLN A 11 -15.00 2.70 4.75
CA GLN A 11 -14.65 2.13 6.06
C GLN A 11 -13.26 1.49 6.04
N LYS A 12 -12.93 0.76 4.96
CA LYS A 12 -11.60 0.14 4.80
C LYS A 12 -10.50 1.19 4.73
N LEU A 13 -10.72 2.29 4.02
CA LEU A 13 -9.78 3.42 3.98
C LEU A 13 -9.53 4.03 5.34
N VAL A 14 -10.58 4.25 6.13
CA VAL A 14 -10.44 4.78 7.49
C VAL A 14 -9.59 3.82 8.34
N VAL A 15 -9.84 2.51 8.23
CA VAL A 15 -9.04 1.50 8.94
C VAL A 15 -7.57 1.51 8.48
N CYS A 16 -7.31 1.60 7.17
CA CYS A 16 -5.96 1.72 6.63
C CYS A 16 -5.24 2.97 7.15
N ALA A 17 -5.90 4.13 7.10
CA ALA A 17 -5.36 5.39 7.59
C ALA A 17 -5.05 5.33 9.10
N LEU A 18 -5.92 4.71 9.90
CA LEU A 18 -5.68 4.51 11.33
C LEU A 18 -4.48 3.61 11.61
N ARG A 19 -4.33 2.50 10.86
CA ARG A 19 -3.15 1.62 10.99
C ARG A 19 -1.86 2.33 10.61
N ILE A 20 -1.89 3.16 9.57
CA ILE A 20 -0.77 4.00 9.16
C ILE A 20 -0.41 5.02 10.24
N ALA A 21 -1.40 5.76 10.77
CA ALA A 21 -1.17 6.72 11.84
C ALA A 21 -0.57 6.05 13.08
N GLN A 22 -1.06 4.84 13.43
CA GLN A 22 -0.51 4.04 14.51
C GLN A 22 0.95 3.64 14.23
N GLY A 23 1.25 3.11 13.04
CA GLY A 23 2.61 2.73 12.67
C GLY A 23 3.59 3.90 12.66
N HIS A 24 3.12 5.08 12.25
CA HIS A 24 3.89 6.32 12.32
C HIS A 24 4.23 6.71 13.76
N LEU A 25 3.24 6.70 14.67
CA LEU A 25 3.46 6.98 16.10
C LEU A 25 4.40 5.96 16.76
N VAL A 26 4.24 4.67 16.44
CA VAL A 26 5.12 3.61 16.94
C VAL A 26 6.56 3.83 16.48
N SER A 27 6.75 4.24 15.23
CA SER A 27 8.08 4.51 14.67
C SER A 27 8.78 5.65 15.41
N GLN A 28 8.04 6.74 15.69
CA GLN A 28 8.55 7.86 16.47
C GLN A 28 8.91 7.45 17.90
N ALA A 29 8.06 6.67 18.57
CA ALA A 29 8.26 6.27 19.95
C ALA A 29 9.41 5.26 20.16
N ARG A 30 9.61 4.34 19.20
CA ARG A 30 10.56 3.21 19.35
C ARG A 30 11.89 3.41 18.61
N ARG A 31 12.12 4.56 17.96
CA ARG A 31 13.32 4.84 17.12
C ARG A 31 13.60 3.78 16.04
N GLY A 32 12.56 3.12 15.54
CA GLY A 32 12.65 2.12 14.47
C GLY A 32 11.65 2.41 13.37
N HIS A 33 11.93 1.97 12.14
CA HIS A 33 11.01 2.16 11.02
C HIS A 33 9.97 1.05 10.98
N CYS A 34 8.68 1.41 10.96
CA CYS A 34 7.60 0.43 10.74
C CYS A 34 7.69 -0.14 9.32
N ILE A 35 7.45 -1.46 9.19
CA ILE A 35 7.26 -2.13 7.90
C ILE A 35 5.76 -2.33 7.73
N TYR A 36 5.22 -1.90 6.59
CA TYR A 36 3.82 -2.09 6.26
C TYR A 36 3.63 -3.29 5.35
N LEU A 37 2.67 -4.15 5.69
CA LEU A 37 2.23 -5.28 4.88
C LEU A 37 0.80 -4.99 4.45
N VAL A 38 0.57 -4.86 3.15
CA VAL A 38 -0.73 -4.55 2.57
C VAL A 38 -1.17 -5.73 1.73
N ASP A 39 -2.25 -6.37 2.12
CA ASP A 39 -2.79 -7.52 1.40
C ASP A 39 -3.85 -7.08 0.39
N ASP A 40 -3.73 -7.60 -0.83
CA ASP A 40 -4.66 -7.45 -1.95
C ASP A 40 -5.18 -6.02 -2.18
N LEU A 41 -4.25 -5.06 -2.23
CA LEU A 41 -4.56 -3.64 -2.29
C LEU A 41 -5.55 -3.25 -3.42
N PRO A 42 -5.45 -3.76 -4.65
CA PRO A 42 -6.34 -3.33 -5.73
C PRO A 42 -7.78 -3.84 -5.63
N SER A 43 -8.04 -4.95 -4.94
CA SER A 43 -9.42 -5.46 -4.78
C SER A 43 -10.22 -4.63 -3.77
N GLU A 44 -9.52 -3.82 -2.96
CA GLU A 44 -10.10 -3.12 -1.83
C GLU A 44 -10.46 -1.66 -2.08
N LEU A 45 -9.82 -1.04 -3.08
CA LEU A 45 -9.89 0.40 -3.32
C LEU A 45 -10.04 0.73 -4.81
N ASP A 46 -10.89 1.70 -5.11
CA ASP A 46 -10.88 2.34 -6.43
C ASP A 46 -9.56 3.11 -6.69
N ASP A 47 -9.38 3.54 -7.94
CA ASP A 47 -8.13 4.16 -8.41
C ASP A 47 -7.75 5.44 -7.69
N GLN A 48 -8.74 6.24 -7.27
CA GLN A 48 -8.48 7.47 -6.53
C GLN A 48 -7.91 7.14 -5.15
N HIS A 49 -8.58 6.24 -4.44
CA HIS A 49 -8.22 5.86 -3.10
C HIS A 49 -6.93 5.05 -3.02
N ARG A 50 -6.67 4.18 -4.01
CA ARG A 50 -5.41 3.44 -4.14
C ARG A 50 -4.22 4.39 -4.31
N ARG A 51 -4.33 5.38 -5.19
CA ARG A 51 -3.29 6.41 -5.38
C ARG A 51 -3.06 7.24 -4.12
N ALA A 52 -4.11 7.61 -3.40
CA ALA A 52 -3.98 8.33 -2.14
C ALA A 52 -3.22 7.50 -1.09
N LEU A 53 -3.51 6.20 -1.00
CA LEU A 53 -2.83 5.31 -0.08
C LEU A 53 -1.35 5.08 -0.44
N CYS A 54 -1.02 4.89 -1.72
CA CYS A 54 0.37 4.75 -2.16
C CYS A 54 1.19 6.00 -1.84
N ARG A 55 0.67 7.21 -2.13
CA ARG A 55 1.36 8.47 -1.78
C ARG A 55 1.59 8.61 -0.28
N LEU A 56 0.58 8.29 0.53
CA LEU A 56 0.72 8.31 1.99
C LEU A 56 1.82 7.35 2.45
N LEU A 57 1.89 6.15 1.88
CA LEU A 57 2.92 5.16 2.20
C LEU A 57 4.33 5.63 1.79
N GLU A 58 4.48 6.31 0.66
CA GLU A 58 5.76 6.93 0.24
C GLU A 58 6.22 8.02 1.22
N GLU A 59 5.31 8.92 1.62
CA GLU A 59 5.61 10.05 2.51
C GLU A 59 6.12 9.58 3.88
N LEU A 60 5.67 8.40 4.34
CA LEU A 60 6.15 7.80 5.58
C LEU A 60 7.60 7.33 5.52
N ARG A 61 8.20 7.25 4.31
CA ARG A 61 9.59 6.78 4.08
C ARG A 61 9.88 5.46 4.78
N CYS A 62 8.98 4.50 4.58
CA CYS A 62 8.99 3.20 5.24
C CYS A 62 9.11 2.08 4.19
N GLN A 63 9.46 0.87 4.63
CA GLN A 63 9.43 -0.30 3.75
C GLN A 63 8.00 -0.83 3.69
N VAL A 64 7.52 -1.11 2.48
CA VAL A 64 6.17 -1.60 2.22
C VAL A 64 6.25 -2.86 1.37
N PHE A 65 5.50 -3.89 1.76
CA PHE A 65 5.22 -5.06 0.95
C PHE A 65 3.75 -5.09 0.61
N ILE A 66 3.44 -5.26 -0.68
CA ILE A 66 2.07 -5.27 -1.20
C ILE A 66 1.85 -6.53 -2.01
N THR A 67 0.77 -7.24 -1.74
CA THR A 67 0.29 -8.32 -2.62
C THR A 67 -0.79 -7.76 -3.55
N CYS A 68 -0.79 -8.22 -4.79
CA CYS A 68 -1.80 -7.87 -5.78
C CYS A 68 -1.87 -8.94 -6.86
N VAL A 69 -3.04 -9.08 -7.47
CA VAL A 69 -3.24 -9.95 -8.64
C VAL A 69 -2.82 -9.24 -9.93
N ASP A 70 -3.07 -7.93 -10.01
CA ASP A 70 -2.69 -7.09 -11.15
C ASP A 70 -1.75 -5.96 -10.71
N HIS A 71 -0.48 -6.10 -11.07
CA HIS A 71 0.58 -5.14 -10.76
C HIS A 71 0.47 -3.83 -11.56
N GLU A 72 -0.19 -3.83 -12.72
CA GLU A 72 -0.38 -2.61 -13.53
C GLU A 72 -1.18 -1.56 -12.75
N LEU A 73 -2.13 -2.01 -11.93
CA LEU A 73 -2.95 -1.15 -11.07
C LEU A 73 -2.12 -0.38 -10.03
N LEU A 74 -0.92 -0.86 -9.71
CA LEU A 74 0.00 -0.21 -8.77
C LEU A 74 1.03 0.68 -9.46
N ARG A 75 1.24 0.58 -10.78
CA ARG A 75 2.29 1.33 -11.49
C ARG A 75 2.12 2.85 -11.36
N GLU A 76 0.89 3.35 -11.48
CA GLU A 76 0.60 4.79 -11.36
C GLU A 76 0.49 5.29 -9.91
N GLY A 77 0.61 4.39 -8.93
CA GLY A 77 0.49 4.73 -7.51
C GLY A 77 1.73 5.39 -6.91
N TRP A 78 2.89 5.16 -7.51
CA TRP A 78 4.20 5.55 -6.98
C TRP A 78 4.86 6.63 -7.83
N GLN A 79 5.73 7.44 -7.22
CA GLN A 79 6.62 8.34 -7.97
C GLN A 79 7.61 7.53 -8.81
N THR A 80 8.06 8.12 -9.93
CA THR A 80 9.00 7.47 -10.86
C THR A 80 10.32 7.07 -10.18
N GLU A 81 10.76 7.86 -9.21
CA GLU A 81 11.99 7.64 -8.45
C GLU A 81 11.84 6.61 -7.33
N THR A 82 10.61 6.21 -6.99
CA THR A 82 10.36 5.25 -5.92
C THR A 82 10.95 3.89 -6.30
N PRO A 83 11.82 3.30 -5.46
CA PRO A 83 12.37 1.98 -5.72
C PRO A 83 11.27 0.93 -5.56
N VAL A 84 10.90 0.27 -6.65
CA VAL A 84 9.91 -0.81 -6.66
C VAL A 84 10.59 -2.07 -7.17
N ALA A 85 10.47 -3.14 -6.40
CA ALA A 85 10.88 -4.48 -6.81
C ALA A 85 9.62 -5.36 -6.92
N LEU A 86 9.43 -5.97 -8.09
CA LEU A 86 8.31 -6.87 -8.35
C LEU A 86 8.75 -8.32 -8.13
N PHE A 87 7.90 -9.09 -7.46
CA PHE A 87 8.13 -10.51 -7.22
C PHE A 87 6.90 -11.29 -7.69
N HIS A 88 7.12 -12.22 -8.61
CA HIS A 88 6.11 -13.18 -9.01
C HIS A 88 6.06 -14.34 -8.02
N VAL A 89 4.84 -14.71 -7.61
CA VAL A 89 4.60 -15.81 -6.67
C VAL A 89 3.75 -16.88 -7.36
N GLU A 90 4.29 -18.10 -7.47
CA GLU A 90 3.59 -19.23 -8.07
C GLU A 90 3.91 -20.50 -7.28
N GLN A 91 2.87 -21.24 -6.84
CA GLN A 91 3.00 -22.51 -6.11
C GLN A 91 3.96 -22.46 -4.91
N GLY A 92 3.94 -21.34 -4.16
CA GLY A 92 4.81 -21.15 -3.00
C GLY A 92 6.26 -20.76 -3.33
N ARG A 93 6.61 -20.56 -4.60
CA ARG A 93 7.91 -20.05 -5.04
C ARG A 93 7.82 -18.56 -5.32
N ILE A 94 8.81 -17.79 -4.83
CA ILE A 94 8.94 -16.36 -5.05
C ILE A 94 10.11 -16.13 -6.00
N THR A 95 9.86 -15.47 -7.13
CA THR A 95 10.90 -15.12 -8.11
C THR A 95 10.86 -13.63 -8.35
N GLN A 96 12.00 -12.95 -8.26
CA GLN A 96 12.06 -11.54 -8.61
C GLN A 96 11.87 -11.38 -10.11
N THR A 97 10.90 -10.55 -10.50
CA THR A 97 10.73 -10.17 -11.89
C THR A 97 11.66 -8.99 -12.15
N HIS A 98 12.58 -9.16 -13.10
CA HIS A 98 13.33 -8.02 -13.64
C HIS A 98 12.44 -7.35 -14.67
N ASP A 99 11.65 -6.36 -14.24
CA ASP A 99 10.90 -5.54 -15.18
C ASP A 99 11.93 -4.73 -15.99
N HIS A 100 12.02 -4.97 -17.29
CA HIS A 100 12.85 -4.19 -18.20
C HIS A 100 12.29 -2.77 -18.23
N ARG A 101 12.90 -1.86 -17.46
CA ARG A 101 12.72 -0.42 -17.63
C ARG A 101 13.37 0.01 -18.95
N GLU A 102 12.65 -0.16 -20.06
CA GLU A 102 12.83 0.59 -21.31
C GLU A 102 11.52 1.26 -21.71
#